data_AF-A0A5Y1L6P7-F1
#
_entry.id   AF-A0A5Y1L6P7-F1
#
_cell.length_a   1.000
_cell.length_b   1.000
_cell.length_c   1.000
_cell.angle_alpha   90.00
_cell.angle_beta   90.00
_cell.angle_gamma   90.00
#
_symmetry.space_group_name_H-M   'P 1'
#
loop_
_entity.id
_entity.type
_entity.pdbx_description
1 polymer ?
#
loop_
_entity_poly.entity_id
_entity_poly.type
_entity_poly.pdbx_seq_one_letter_code
_entity_poly.pdbx_strand_id
1 'polypeptide(L)'
;MTIRAAAEMTLTDINDAIVSGEAPLTPTIDLLWMDSSVTPNVLRRWDGEKWVSQTLDIKEADPEINGKIEEAITVANNALIESSINHKPVFDKMQPSEPVEGDTWFKIDEETKTIVGVYTWNGNSWVELPLDYNALRVGKLSAITAELGDVKSGSITGAEFVHNINYKDIDD
;
A
#
# COMPACT_ATOMS: atom_id res chain seq x y z
N MET A 1 80.51 -23.47 10.59
CA MET A 1 79.42 -24.14 9.82
C MET A 1 78.11 -23.78 10.49
N THR A 2 77.23 -23.07 9.80
CA THR A 2 75.89 -22.78 10.32
C THR A 2 74.89 -23.08 9.23
N ILE A 3 74.38 -24.30 9.23
CA ILE A 3 73.19 -24.65 8.47
C ILE A 3 72.03 -24.43 9.45
N ARG A 4 71.20 -23.42 9.20
CA ARG A 4 69.88 -23.28 9.81
C ARG A 4 68.90 -23.93 8.84
N ALA A 5 68.65 -25.22 9.00
CA ALA A 5 67.50 -25.84 8.37
C ALA A 5 66.32 -25.68 9.33
N ALA A 6 65.44 -24.72 9.06
CA ALA A 6 64.11 -24.71 9.64
C ALA A 6 63.27 -25.67 8.80
N ALA A 7 62.93 -26.83 9.36
CA ALA A 7 61.88 -27.67 8.80
C ALA A 7 60.55 -27.11 9.33
N GLU A 8 59.81 -26.42 8.47
CA GLU A 8 58.41 -26.11 8.71
C GLU A 8 57.60 -27.34 8.31
N MET A 9 56.78 -27.86 9.23
CA MET A 9 55.89 -28.99 8.98
C MET A 9 54.47 -28.55 9.31
N THR A 10 53.71 -28.19 8.28
CA THR A 10 52.28 -27.87 8.39
C THR A 10 51.46 -29.15 8.17
N LEU A 11 50.74 -29.56 9.21
CA LEU A 11 49.77 -30.65 9.17
C LEU A 11 48.39 -30.08 8.81
N THR A 12 48.19 -29.68 7.55
CA THR A 12 46.85 -29.46 7.00
C THR A 12 46.37 -30.78 6.42
N ASP A 13 45.23 -31.30 6.89
CA ASP A 13 44.61 -32.45 6.25
C ASP A 13 44.09 -32.05 4.86
N ILE A 14 44.12 -32.97 3.90
CA ILE A 14 43.70 -32.68 2.52
C ILE A 14 42.19 -32.38 2.43
N ASN A 15 41.43 -32.72 3.46
CA ASN A 15 39.99 -32.47 3.55
C ASN A 15 39.64 -31.19 4.33
N ASP A 16 40.63 -30.49 4.92
CA ASP A 16 40.37 -29.26 5.64
C ASP A 16 39.98 -28.14 4.66
N ALA A 17 39.01 -27.31 5.05
CA ALA A 17 38.67 -26.13 4.29
C ALA A 17 39.81 -25.11 4.35
N ILE A 18 40.25 -24.63 3.19
CA ILE A 18 41.30 -23.61 3.09
C ILE A 18 40.68 -22.25 3.45
N VAL A 19 41.30 -21.47 4.33
CA VAL A 19 40.84 -20.10 4.67
C VAL A 19 41.83 -19.09 4.08
N SER A 20 41.38 -18.30 3.10
CA SER A 20 42.24 -17.33 2.38
C SER A 20 41.41 -16.24 1.72
N GLY A 21 41.99 -15.06 1.53
CA GLY A 21 41.38 -13.97 0.75
C GLY A 21 41.53 -14.15 -0.76
N GLU A 22 42.47 -14.99 -1.20
CA GLU A 22 42.65 -15.36 -2.61
C GLU A 22 42.26 -16.82 -2.83
N ALA A 23 41.58 -17.09 -3.95
CA ALA A 23 41.14 -18.43 -4.32
C ALA A 23 42.36 -19.33 -4.58
N PRO A 24 42.33 -20.60 -4.13
CA PRO A 24 43.37 -21.58 -4.46
C PRO A 24 43.56 -21.72 -5.98
N LEU A 25 44.82 -21.66 -6.45
CA LEU A 25 45.18 -21.68 -7.87
C LEU A 25 45.09 -23.08 -8.51
N THR A 26 45.15 -24.14 -7.71
CA THR A 26 45.09 -25.54 -8.16
C THR A 26 44.06 -26.33 -7.34
N PRO A 27 42.77 -26.02 -7.47
CA PRO A 27 41.73 -26.71 -6.71
C PRO A 27 41.51 -28.14 -7.23
N THR A 28 41.22 -29.07 -6.32
CA THR A 28 40.66 -30.38 -6.65
C THR A 28 39.13 -30.32 -6.58
N ILE A 29 38.44 -31.21 -7.29
CA ILE A 29 36.98 -31.33 -7.15
C ILE A 29 36.60 -31.52 -5.67
N ASP A 30 35.51 -30.88 -5.26
CA ASP A 30 35.02 -30.86 -3.88
C ASP A 30 35.91 -30.17 -2.84
N LEU A 31 37.01 -29.52 -3.26
CA LEU A 31 37.81 -28.69 -2.36
C LEU A 31 36.94 -27.55 -1.79
N LEU A 32 37.03 -27.36 -0.48
CA LEU A 32 36.34 -26.29 0.23
C LEU A 32 37.29 -25.12 0.49
N TRP A 33 36.81 -23.91 0.19
CA TRP A 33 37.52 -22.66 0.43
C TRP A 33 36.60 -21.68 1.16
N MET A 34 37.05 -21.17 2.30
CA MET A 34 36.45 -20.05 3.01
C MET A 34 37.07 -18.75 2.48
N ASP A 35 36.30 -18.04 1.67
CA ASP A 35 36.64 -16.74 1.11
C ASP A 35 36.57 -15.67 2.20
N SER A 36 37.73 -15.29 2.73
CA SER A 36 37.87 -14.25 3.77
C SER A 36 38.11 -12.85 3.21
N SER A 37 38.02 -12.67 1.89
CA SER A 37 38.09 -11.34 1.25
C SER A 37 36.81 -10.53 1.43
N VAL A 38 35.70 -11.20 1.75
CA VAL A 38 34.37 -10.64 1.93
C VAL A 38 33.91 -10.78 3.39
N THR A 39 33.06 -9.86 3.86
CA THR A 39 32.48 -9.91 5.21
C THR A 39 30.95 -9.92 5.13
N PRO A 40 30.26 -10.98 5.59
CA PRO A 40 30.79 -12.19 6.23
C PRO A 40 31.57 -13.08 5.26
N ASN A 41 32.52 -13.86 5.78
CA ASN A 41 33.29 -14.82 4.98
C ASN A 41 32.33 -15.84 4.32
N VAL A 42 32.61 -16.22 3.08
CA VAL A 42 31.73 -17.10 2.30
C VAL A 42 32.42 -18.44 2.06
N LEU A 43 31.75 -19.55 2.41
CA LEU A 43 32.21 -20.89 2.06
C LEU A 43 31.90 -21.16 0.58
N ARG A 44 32.90 -21.61 -0.17
CA ARG A 44 32.80 -22.00 -1.58
C ARG A 44 33.33 -23.43 -1.75
N ARG A 45 32.78 -24.15 -2.73
CA ARG A 45 33.23 -25.48 -3.15
C ARG A 45 33.64 -25.44 -4.61
N TRP A 46 34.75 -26.08 -4.96
CA TRP A 46 35.14 -26.27 -6.35
C TRP A 46 34.31 -27.38 -7.00
N ASP A 47 33.56 -27.07 -8.05
CA ASP A 47 32.72 -28.05 -8.76
C ASP A 47 33.46 -28.82 -9.87
N GLY A 48 34.73 -28.49 -10.10
CA GLY A 48 35.55 -29.01 -11.20
C GLY A 48 35.91 -27.94 -12.24
N GLU A 49 35.12 -26.87 -12.35
CA GLU A 49 35.30 -25.80 -13.32
C GLU A 49 35.34 -24.40 -12.67
N LYS A 50 34.62 -24.20 -11.57
CA LYS A 50 34.50 -22.91 -10.87
C LYS A 50 34.22 -23.08 -9.39
N TRP A 51 34.46 -22.00 -8.64
CA TRP A 51 34.09 -21.89 -7.23
C TRP A 51 32.60 -21.54 -7.08
N VAL A 52 31.82 -22.46 -6.52
CA VAL A 52 30.39 -22.27 -6.24
C VAL A 52 30.18 -21.97 -4.76
N SER A 53 29.56 -20.83 -4.46
CA SER A 53 29.19 -20.45 -3.10
C SER A 53 28.23 -21.48 -2.50
N GLN A 54 28.58 -21.98 -1.33
CA GLN A 54 27.69 -22.83 -0.55
C GLN A 54 26.74 -21.91 0.22
N THR A 55 25.47 -21.96 -0.13
CA THR A 55 24.42 -21.23 0.59
C THR A 55 23.64 -22.22 1.44
N LEU A 56 23.34 -21.85 2.68
CA LEU A 56 22.33 -22.54 3.47
C LEU A 56 20.97 -22.07 2.96
N ASP A 57 20.14 -22.99 2.47
CA ASP A 57 18.73 -22.67 2.27
C ASP A 57 18.06 -22.60 3.64
N ILE A 58 17.55 -21.42 4.00
CA ILE A 58 16.86 -21.20 5.28
C ILE A 58 15.62 -22.11 5.37
N LYS A 59 15.01 -22.48 4.24
CA LYS A 59 13.89 -23.43 4.20
C LYS A 59 14.24 -24.79 4.77
N GLU A 60 15.45 -25.27 4.47
CA GLU A 60 15.93 -26.57 4.94
C GLU A 60 16.62 -26.46 6.30
N ALA A 61 17.32 -25.35 6.56
CA ALA A 61 18.07 -25.14 7.80
C ALA A 61 17.17 -24.81 9.00
N ASP A 62 16.13 -24.00 8.80
CA ASP A 62 15.17 -23.63 9.85
C ASP A 62 13.76 -23.39 9.26
N PRO A 63 12.94 -24.45 9.17
CA PRO A 63 11.57 -24.35 8.67
C PRO A 63 10.68 -23.40 9.47
N GLU A 64 10.95 -23.21 10.78
CA GLU A 64 10.15 -22.33 11.63
C GLU A 64 10.41 -20.86 11.29
N ILE A 65 11.68 -20.48 11.15
CA ILE A 65 12.06 -19.12 10.72
C ILE A 65 11.55 -18.85 9.31
N ASN A 66 11.66 -19.82 8.39
CA ASN A 66 11.13 -19.64 7.04
C ASN A 66 9.61 -19.38 7.06
N GLY A 67 8.85 -20.10 7.91
CA GLY A 67 7.42 -19.85 8.10
C GLY A 67 7.11 -18.42 8.56
N LYS A 68 7.87 -17.90 9.53
CA LYS A 68 7.73 -16.51 10.01
C LYS A 68 8.04 -15.48 8.94
N ILE A 69 9.02 -15.75 8.07
CA ILE A 69 9.36 -14.87 6.93
C ILE A 69 8.21 -14.82 5.94
N GLU A 70 7.67 -15.98 5.53
CA GLU A 70 6.53 -16.05 4.60
C GLU A 70 5.28 -15.39 5.18
N GLU A 71 5.02 -15.57 6.48
CA GLU A 71 3.94 -14.87 7.19
C GLU A 71 4.15 -13.35 7.17
N ALA A 72 5.36 -12.88 7.50
CA ALA A 72 5.67 -11.45 7.46
C ALA A 72 5.51 -10.84 6.05
N ILE A 73 5.93 -11.56 5.02
CA ILE A 73 5.73 -11.16 3.61
C ILE A 73 4.23 -11.07 3.30
N THR A 74 3.46 -12.08 3.73
CA THR A 74 2.01 -12.12 3.52
C THR A 74 1.31 -10.96 4.22
N VAL A 75 1.65 -10.70 5.49
CA VAL A 75 1.10 -9.59 6.27
C VAL A 75 1.45 -8.25 5.63
N ALA A 76 2.69 -8.05 5.19
CA ALA A 76 3.12 -6.83 4.52
C ALA A 76 2.36 -6.59 3.20
N ASN A 77 2.17 -7.64 2.41
CA ASN A 77 1.40 -7.55 1.16
C ASN A 77 -0.08 -7.26 1.42
N ASN A 78 -0.69 -7.90 2.41
CA ASN A 78 -2.07 -7.64 2.80
C ASN A 78 -2.24 -6.19 3.28
N ALA A 79 -1.33 -5.69 4.12
CA ALA A 79 -1.35 -4.30 4.59
C ALA A 79 -1.19 -3.29 3.43
N LEU A 80 -0.36 -3.59 2.44
CA LEU A 80 -0.21 -2.75 1.24
C LEU A 80 -1.49 -2.71 0.40
N ILE A 81 -2.14 -3.86 0.21
CA ILE A 81 -3.43 -3.97 -0.46
C ILE A 81 -4.46 -3.15 0.31
N GLU A 82 -4.66 -3.41 1.60
CA GLU A 82 -5.62 -2.70 2.46
C GLU A 82 -5.39 -1.18 2.50
N SER A 83 -4.12 -0.74 2.49
CA SER A 83 -3.81 0.69 2.43
C SER A 83 -4.25 1.33 1.11
N SER A 84 -4.19 0.59 0.00
CA SER A 84 -4.50 1.09 -1.34
C SER A 84 -6.00 1.15 -1.63
N ILE A 85 -6.79 0.29 -0.98
CA ILE A 85 -8.27 0.29 -1.02
C ILE A 85 -8.92 1.21 0.03
N ASN A 86 -8.15 2.03 0.74
CA ASN A 86 -8.75 3.07 1.58
C ASN A 86 -9.37 4.15 0.69
N HIS A 87 -10.62 3.95 0.28
CA HIS A 87 -11.41 4.91 -0.48
C HIS A 87 -11.61 6.17 0.37
N LYS A 88 -10.79 7.19 0.14
CA LYS A 88 -10.89 8.45 0.87
C LYS A 88 -11.88 9.35 0.13
N PRO A 89 -12.93 9.86 0.79
CA PRO A 89 -13.78 10.87 0.17
C PRO A 89 -12.94 12.12 -0.12
N VAL A 90 -12.94 12.56 -1.38
CA VAL A 90 -12.19 13.74 -1.82
C VAL A 90 -13.14 14.94 -1.95
N PHE A 91 -12.72 16.11 -1.48
CA PHE A 91 -13.48 17.36 -1.56
C PHE A 91 -12.67 18.37 -2.38
N ASP A 92 -12.99 18.51 -3.66
CA ASP A 92 -12.24 19.39 -4.57
C ASP A 92 -13.13 19.87 -5.72
N LYS A 93 -12.76 20.98 -6.36
CA LYS A 93 -13.45 21.53 -7.53
C LYS A 93 -13.19 20.73 -8.80
N MET A 94 -12.03 20.09 -8.87
CA MET A 94 -11.59 19.29 -10.00
C MET A 94 -11.68 17.81 -9.66
N GLN A 95 -11.96 16.99 -10.68
CA GLN A 95 -11.99 15.54 -10.51
C GLN A 95 -10.60 15.00 -10.10
N PRO A 96 -10.53 13.99 -9.23
CA PRO A 96 -9.28 13.30 -8.91
C PRO A 96 -8.68 12.61 -10.15
N SER A 97 -7.35 12.61 -10.27
CA SER A 97 -6.62 12.09 -11.43
C SER A 97 -6.24 10.61 -11.34
N GLU A 98 -6.22 10.02 -10.14
CA GLU A 98 -5.88 8.60 -9.90
C GLU A 98 -6.93 7.91 -9.02
N PRO A 99 -8.19 7.78 -9.48
CA PRO A 99 -9.25 7.17 -8.69
C PRO A 99 -9.16 5.63 -8.66
N VAL A 100 -9.55 5.06 -7.53
CA VAL A 100 -9.76 3.61 -7.32
C VAL A 100 -11.26 3.31 -7.35
N GLU A 101 -11.67 2.14 -7.86
CA GLU A 101 -13.08 1.75 -7.94
C GLU A 101 -13.74 1.81 -6.56
N GLY A 102 -14.81 2.59 -6.44
CA GLY A 102 -15.48 2.87 -5.16
C GLY A 102 -15.11 4.21 -4.51
N ASP A 103 -14.10 4.92 -5.03
CA ASP A 103 -13.77 6.28 -4.57
C ASP A 103 -14.96 7.23 -4.75
N THR A 104 -15.11 8.15 -3.80
CA THR A 104 -16.18 9.16 -3.81
C THR A 104 -15.58 10.56 -3.89
N TRP A 105 -16.05 11.35 -4.84
CA TRP A 105 -15.67 12.75 -5.03
C TRP A 105 -16.86 13.66 -4.75
N PHE A 106 -16.70 14.54 -3.78
CA PHE A 106 -17.61 15.64 -3.48
C PHE A 106 -17.11 16.87 -4.22
N LYS A 107 -17.76 17.20 -5.33
CA LYS A 107 -17.45 18.39 -6.11
C LYS A 107 -17.87 19.63 -5.31
N ILE A 108 -16.91 20.52 -5.05
CA ILE A 108 -17.17 21.77 -4.33
C ILE A 108 -17.16 22.96 -5.29
N ASP A 109 -18.00 23.94 -4.99
CA ASP A 109 -17.90 25.28 -5.55
C ASP A 109 -16.90 26.11 -4.73
N GLU A 110 -15.96 26.77 -5.40
CA GLU A 110 -14.91 27.53 -4.72
C GLU A 110 -15.39 28.85 -4.11
N GLU A 111 -16.45 29.44 -4.64
CA GLU A 111 -16.98 30.73 -4.19
C GLU A 111 -17.91 30.54 -3.00
N THR A 112 -18.86 29.60 -3.11
CA THR A 112 -19.88 29.36 -2.08
C THR A 112 -19.44 28.33 -1.03
N LYS A 113 -18.34 27.59 -1.28
CA LYS A 113 -17.85 26.48 -0.44
C LYS A 113 -18.90 25.39 -0.19
N THR A 114 -19.85 25.22 -1.12
CA THR A 114 -20.90 24.20 -1.04
C THR A 114 -20.58 23.00 -1.92
N ILE A 115 -21.10 21.83 -1.55
CA ILE A 115 -21.08 20.64 -2.41
C ILE A 115 -22.12 20.84 -3.51
N VAL A 116 -21.69 20.76 -4.77
CA VAL A 116 -22.55 20.92 -5.95
C VAL A 116 -22.82 19.61 -6.69
N GLY A 117 -22.13 18.53 -6.32
CA GLY A 117 -22.37 17.20 -6.85
C GLY A 117 -21.56 16.15 -6.10
N VAL A 118 -22.06 14.91 -6.08
CA VAL A 118 -21.38 13.75 -5.51
C VAL A 118 -21.21 12.73 -6.61
N TYR A 119 -20.00 12.21 -6.76
CA TYR A 119 -19.65 11.25 -7.81
C TYR A 119 -18.96 10.04 -7.19
N THR A 120 -19.14 8.87 -7.78
CA THR A 120 -18.43 7.64 -7.43
C THR A 120 -17.69 7.10 -8.65
N TRP A 121 -16.45 6.65 -8.47
CA TRP A 121 -15.67 6.03 -9.54
C TRP A 121 -16.07 4.56 -9.71
N ASN A 122 -16.52 4.19 -10.91
CA ASN A 122 -16.94 2.82 -11.22
C ASN A 122 -15.84 1.93 -11.82
N GLY A 123 -14.57 2.37 -11.77
CA GLY A 123 -13.43 1.70 -12.41
C GLY A 123 -13.07 2.28 -13.77
N ASN A 124 -13.99 2.99 -14.45
CA ASN A 124 -13.76 3.58 -15.77
C ASN A 124 -14.08 5.07 -15.85
N SER A 125 -15.09 5.54 -15.12
CA SER A 125 -15.54 6.92 -15.14
C SER A 125 -16.15 7.34 -13.80
N TRP A 126 -16.15 8.65 -13.56
CA TRP A 126 -16.91 9.25 -12.47
C TRP A 126 -18.39 9.24 -12.86
N VAL A 127 -19.21 8.56 -12.06
CA VAL A 127 -20.66 8.51 -12.22
C VAL A 127 -21.28 9.33 -11.11
N GLU A 128 -22.21 10.23 -11.46
CA GLU A 128 -22.92 11.02 -10.47
C GLU A 128 -23.81 10.14 -9.59
N LEU A 129 -23.68 10.30 -8.27
CA LEU A 129 -24.50 9.66 -7.27
C LEU A 129 -25.67 10.60 -6.92
N PRO A 130 -26.89 10.35 -7.43
CA PRO A 130 -28.03 11.22 -7.14
C PRO A 130 -28.37 11.16 -5.65
N LEU A 131 -28.29 12.30 -4.98
CA LEU A 131 -28.75 12.47 -3.60
C LEU A 131 -30.26 12.73 -3.61
N ASP A 132 -31.05 11.67 -3.46
CA ASP A 132 -32.49 11.80 -3.32
C ASP A 132 -32.92 12.13 -1.87
N TYR A 133 -34.23 12.28 -1.65
CA TYR A 133 -34.79 12.59 -0.33
C TYR A 133 -34.57 11.48 0.71
N ASN A 134 -34.25 10.24 0.30
CA ASN A 134 -33.90 9.14 1.19
C ASN A 134 -32.41 9.18 1.58
N ALA A 135 -31.56 9.82 0.75
CA ALA A 135 -30.13 9.90 0.97
C ALA A 135 -29.74 10.85 2.12
N LEU A 136 -30.56 11.84 2.44
CA LEU A 136 -30.24 12.89 3.43
C LEU A 136 -31.09 12.77 4.69
N ARG A 137 -30.46 12.42 5.82
CA ARG A 137 -31.11 12.48 7.13
C ARG A 137 -30.94 13.87 7.75
N VAL A 138 -31.93 14.73 7.55
CA VAL A 138 -31.89 16.12 8.04
C VAL A 138 -32.55 16.25 9.42
N GLY A 139 -31.86 16.93 10.35
CA GLY A 139 -32.35 17.10 11.73
C GLY A 139 -33.45 18.16 11.87
N LYS A 140 -33.42 19.21 11.03
CA LYS A 140 -34.46 20.24 10.92
C LYS A 140 -34.59 20.67 9.46
N LEU A 141 -35.83 20.81 8.98
CA LEU A 141 -36.13 21.31 7.63
C LEU A 141 -35.67 22.76 7.42
N SER A 142 -35.52 23.53 8.52
CA SER A 142 -34.99 24.90 8.49
C SER A 142 -33.53 25.01 8.02
N ALA A 143 -32.84 23.89 7.77
CA ALA A 143 -31.47 23.88 7.24
C ALA A 143 -31.39 23.86 5.70
N ILE A 144 -32.52 23.67 4.99
CA ILE A 144 -32.59 23.56 3.51
C ILE A 144 -33.36 24.76 2.90
N THR A 145 -33.42 25.89 3.62
CA THR A 145 -34.31 27.01 3.27
C THR A 145 -33.79 27.81 2.08
N ALA A 146 -34.23 27.45 0.88
CA ALA A 146 -34.23 28.37 -0.27
C ALA A 146 -35.60 28.32 -0.96
N GLU A 147 -36.08 27.14 -1.32
CA GLU A 147 -37.45 26.86 -1.79
C GLU A 147 -37.70 25.37 -1.53
N LEU A 148 -38.68 25.02 -0.68
CA LEU A 148 -38.93 23.62 -0.31
C LEU A 148 -39.69 22.81 -1.39
N GLY A 149 -40.06 23.45 -2.50
CA GLY A 149 -40.91 22.87 -3.53
C GLY A 149 -42.33 22.54 -3.03
N ASP A 150 -43.01 21.66 -3.77
CA ASP A 150 -44.38 21.23 -3.44
C ASP A 150 -44.38 20.11 -2.39
N VAL A 151 -45.16 20.29 -1.31
CA VAL A 151 -45.42 19.23 -0.33
C VAL A 151 -46.59 18.36 -0.81
N LYS A 152 -46.29 17.19 -1.37
CA LYS A 152 -47.31 16.29 -1.96
C LYS A 152 -48.12 15.49 -0.93
N SER A 153 -47.58 15.25 0.28
CA SER A 153 -48.30 14.57 1.37
C SER A 153 -47.59 14.70 2.72
N GLY A 154 -48.32 15.01 3.79
CA GLY A 154 -47.82 15.03 5.17
C GLY A 154 -48.77 15.79 6.12
N SER A 155 -48.56 15.67 7.44
CA SER A 155 -49.23 16.52 8.43
C SER A 155 -48.28 17.61 8.90
N ILE A 156 -48.67 18.87 8.72
CA ILE A 156 -47.97 20.03 9.27
C ILE A 156 -48.75 20.47 10.51
N THR A 157 -48.16 20.31 11.70
CA THR A 157 -48.79 20.71 12.96
C THR A 157 -48.25 22.06 13.40
N GLY A 158 -49.14 23.05 13.61
CA GLY A 158 -48.77 24.34 14.19
C GLY A 158 -48.10 25.34 13.23
N ALA A 159 -48.37 25.27 11.93
CA ALA A 159 -47.88 26.26 10.96
C ALA A 159 -48.84 27.45 10.80
N GLU A 160 -48.26 28.63 10.60
CA GLU A 160 -48.95 29.83 10.14
C GLU A 160 -48.68 30.01 8.64
N PHE A 161 -49.74 30.06 7.83
CA PHE A 161 -49.64 30.36 6.40
C PHE A 161 -49.97 31.84 6.18
N VAL A 162 -48.98 32.65 5.82
CA VAL A 162 -49.20 34.06 5.47
C VAL A 162 -49.44 34.16 3.97
N HIS A 163 -50.66 34.55 3.58
CA HIS A 163 -51.01 34.78 2.18
C HIS A 163 -51.04 36.29 1.91
N ASN A 164 -50.05 36.83 1.19
CA ASN A 164 -50.04 38.23 0.78
C ASN A 164 -50.87 38.40 -0.50
N ILE A 165 -52.16 38.71 -0.35
CA ILE A 165 -53.01 39.10 -1.46
C ILE A 165 -52.83 40.61 -1.68
N ASN A 166 -52.07 41.00 -2.70
CA ASN A 166 -52.02 42.40 -3.13
C ASN A 166 -53.30 42.74 -3.93
N TYR A 167 -54.38 43.08 -3.22
CA TYR A 167 -55.57 43.65 -3.86
C TYR A 167 -55.29 45.13 -4.18
N LYS A 168 -55.16 45.44 -5.47
CA LYS A 168 -55.23 46.83 -5.95
C LYS A 168 -56.67 47.08 -6.37
N ASP A 169 -57.38 47.93 -5.63
CA ASP A 169 -58.60 48.53 -6.15
C ASP A 169 -58.21 49.40 -7.35
N ILE A 170 -58.81 49.12 -8.50
CA ILE A 170 -58.80 50.02 -9.65
C ILE A 170 -60.10 50.79 -9.53
N ASP A 171 -60.03 51.94 -8.86
CA ASP A 171 -61.09 52.93 -8.91
C ASP A 171 -60.75 53.99 -9.98
N ASP A 172 -61.67 54.11 -10.94
CA ASP A 172 -61.86 55.26 -11.86
C ASP A 172 -62.29 56.53 -11.10
#